data_AF-A0A7C2PXI4-F1
#
_entry.id   AF-A0A7C2PXI4-F1
#
_cell.length_a   1.000
_cell.length_b   1.000
_cell.length_c   1.000
_cell.angle_alpha   90.00
_cell.angle_beta   90.00
_cell.angle_gamma   90.00
#
_symmetry.space_group_name_H-M   'P 1'
#
loop_
_entity.id
_entity.type
_entity.pdbx_description
1 polymer ?
#
loop_
_entity_poly.entity_id
_entity_poly.type
_entity_poly.pdbx_seq_one_letter_code
_entity_poly.pdbx_strand_id
1 'polypeptide(L)'
;AKRERLLRECLMHAGYEEAVESVETRPAAWLAGCPPTRTFRRPAYLRHLPALHVRLRFRVPTSGPIAIGAGRHCGLGVFAAWQRE
;
A
#
# COMPACT_ATOMS: atom_id res chain seq x y z
N ALA A 1 -14.93 4.95 -1.21
CA ALA A 1 -15.80 4.20 -2.15
C ALA A 1 -14.99 3.32 -3.12
N LYS A 2 -14.52 3.77 -4.30
CA LYS A 2 -13.84 2.88 -5.29
C LYS A 2 -12.41 2.46 -4.91
N ARG A 3 -11.59 3.40 -4.43
CA ARG A 3 -10.18 3.15 -4.08
C ARG A 3 -10.04 2.07 -3.00
N GLU A 4 -10.77 2.25 -1.91
CA GLU A 4 -10.71 1.34 -0.76
C GLU A 4 -11.16 -0.06 -1.15
N ARG A 5 -12.20 -0.17 -2.01
CA ARG A 5 -12.62 -1.44 -2.58
C ARG A 5 -11.50 -2.13 -3.36
N LEU A 6 -10.82 -1.43 -4.27
CA LEU A 6 -9.70 -2.00 -5.04
C LEU A 6 -8.54 -2.46 -4.14
N LEU A 7 -8.30 -1.74 -3.05
CA LEU A 7 -7.27 -2.10 -2.09
C LEU A 7 -7.63 -3.36 -1.30
N ARG A 8 -8.89 -3.48 -0.86
CA ARG A 8 -9.45 -4.71 -0.27
C ARG A 8 -9.43 -5.88 -1.24
N GLU A 9 -9.80 -5.68 -2.51
CA GLU A 9 -9.66 -6.71 -3.54
C GLU A 9 -8.21 -7.18 -3.68
N CYS A 10 -7.22 -6.28 -3.60
CA CYS A 10 -5.81 -6.66 -3.61
C CYS A 10 -5.41 -7.45 -2.36
N LEU A 11 -5.91 -7.06 -1.18
CA LEU A 11 -5.66 -7.75 0.09
C LEU A 11 -6.29 -9.15 0.09
N MET A 12 -7.51 -9.28 -0.41
CA MET A 12 -8.19 -10.57 -0.59
C MET A 12 -7.39 -11.48 -1.54
N HIS A 13 -7.01 -11.00 -2.72
CA HIS A 13 -6.19 -11.79 -3.65
C HIS A 13 -4.81 -12.16 -3.11
N ALA A 14 -4.29 -11.39 -2.16
CA ALA A 14 -3.02 -11.67 -1.49
C ALA A 14 -3.18 -12.55 -0.22
N GLY A 15 -4.41 -12.91 0.16
CA GLY A 15 -4.69 -13.72 1.35
C GLY A 15 -4.58 -12.97 2.69
N TYR A 16 -4.63 -11.64 2.68
CA TYR A 16 -4.43 -10.80 3.88
C TYR A 16 -5.71 -10.12 4.40
N GLU A 17 -6.83 -10.13 3.68
CA GLU A 17 -8.04 -9.35 4.05
C GLU A 17 -8.48 -9.61 5.50
N GLU A 18 -8.56 -10.87 5.93
CA GLU A 18 -8.98 -11.25 7.29
C GLU A 18 -7.95 -10.88 8.38
N ALA A 19 -6.67 -10.78 8.00
CA ALA A 19 -5.59 -10.42 8.91
C ALA A 19 -5.48 -8.90 9.10
N VAL A 20 -6.00 -8.09 8.17
CA VAL A 20 -5.94 -6.63 8.22
C VAL A 20 -7.04 -6.08 9.13
N GLU A 21 -6.62 -5.36 10.17
CA GLU A 21 -7.48 -4.61 11.08
C GLU A 21 -7.93 -3.29 10.47
N SER A 22 -7.00 -2.54 9.87
CA SER A 22 -7.31 -1.24 9.27
C SER A 22 -6.46 -0.92 8.05
N VAL A 23 -7.05 -0.12 7.17
CA VAL A 23 -6.44 0.34 5.92
C VAL A 23 -6.55 1.86 5.88
N GLU A 24 -5.41 2.53 5.80
CA GLU A 24 -5.34 3.98 5.69
C GLU A 24 -4.59 4.39 4.41
N THR A 25 -5.01 5.48 3.79
CA THR A 25 -4.38 6.00 2.58
C THR A 25 -4.20 7.50 2.64
N ARG A 26 -3.06 8.02 2.21
CA ARG A 26 -2.84 9.47 2.07
C ARG A 26 -1.75 9.81 1.04
N PRO A 27 -1.64 11.07 0.57
CA PRO A 27 -0.58 11.47 -0.36
C PRO A 27 0.83 11.59 0.26
N ALA A 28 0.93 11.82 1.57
CA ALA A 28 2.20 11.99 2.29
C ALA A 28 2.63 10.69 3.00
N ALA A 29 3.93 10.40 3.07
CA ALA A 29 4.40 9.19 3.73
C ALA A 29 4.25 9.26 5.26
N TRP A 30 4.07 8.13 5.94
CA TRP A 30 4.15 8.05 7.42
C TRP A 30 5.59 8.04 7.92
N LEU A 31 6.49 7.46 7.15
CA LEU A 31 7.90 7.38 7.49
C LEU A 31 8.59 8.73 7.22
N ALA A 32 9.32 9.23 8.22
CA ALA A 32 10.14 10.42 8.07
C ALA A 32 11.18 10.21 6.95
N GLY A 33 11.41 11.25 6.13
CA GLY A 33 12.32 11.17 4.98
C GLY A 33 11.76 10.43 3.76
N CYS A 34 10.60 9.77 3.85
CA CYS A 34 9.99 9.14 2.69
C CYS A 34 9.30 10.21 1.80
N PRO A 35 9.64 10.30 0.51
CA PRO A 35 9.08 11.30 -0.39
C PRO A 35 7.55 11.21 -0.57
N PRO A 36 6.87 12.30 -0.96
CA PRO A 36 5.45 12.26 -1.32
C PRO A 36 5.24 11.48 -2.62
N THR A 37 4.05 10.92 -2.81
CA THR A 37 3.75 9.95 -3.89
C THR A 37 4.04 10.47 -5.30
N ARG A 38 3.92 11.78 -5.53
CA ARG A 38 4.20 12.44 -6.82
C ARG A 38 5.66 12.34 -7.29
N THR A 39 6.59 12.07 -6.39
CA THR A 39 8.04 11.99 -6.70
C THR A 39 8.47 10.62 -7.18
N PHE A 40 7.64 9.58 -6.97
CA PHE A 40 7.95 8.23 -7.41
C PHE A 40 7.81 8.13 -8.93
N ARG A 41 8.77 7.46 -9.56
CA ARG A 41 8.71 7.15 -11.00
C ARG A 41 7.60 6.12 -11.24
N ARG A 42 6.63 6.48 -12.10
CA ARG A 42 5.53 5.59 -12.48
C ARG A 42 5.53 5.34 -13.99
N PRO A 43 5.41 4.07 -14.43
CA PRO A 43 5.15 3.72 -15.82
C PRO A 43 3.95 4.49 -16.39
N ALA A 44 3.98 4.81 -17.69
CA ALA A 44 2.94 5.61 -18.35
C ALA A 44 1.53 5.03 -18.14
N TYR A 45 1.39 3.70 -18.24
CA TYR A 45 0.12 3.00 -18.05
C TYR A 45 -0.45 3.08 -16.62
N LEU A 46 0.33 3.51 -15.62
CA LEU A 46 -0.15 3.73 -14.24
C LEU A 46 -0.42 5.20 -13.92
N ARG A 47 -0.06 6.13 -14.81
CA ARG A 47 -0.10 7.58 -14.50
C ARG A 47 -1.52 8.12 -14.29
N HIS A 48 -2.50 7.50 -14.94
CA HIS A 48 -3.92 7.83 -14.81
C HIS A 48 -4.55 7.31 -13.50
N LEU A 49 -3.86 6.43 -12.78
CA LEU A 49 -4.30 5.93 -11.48
C LEU A 49 -3.80 6.82 -10.35
N PRO A 50 -4.51 6.91 -9.21
CA PRO A 50 -4.02 7.65 -8.05
C PRO A 50 -2.77 6.99 -7.45
N ALA A 51 -1.77 7.80 -7.08
CA ALA A 51 -0.60 7.35 -6.31
C ALA A 51 -0.75 7.73 -4.85
N LEU A 52 -0.72 6.74 -3.97
CA LEU A 52 -1.03 6.88 -2.54
C LEU A 52 -0.03 6.09 -1.70
N HIS A 53 0.31 6.64 -0.54
CA HIS A 53 0.89 5.87 0.53
C HIS A 53 -0.24 5.09 1.21
N VAL A 54 0.02 3.82 1.52
CA VAL A 54 -0.92 2.93 2.19
C VAL A 54 -0.29 2.48 3.51
N ARG A 55 -1.07 2.52 4.58
CA ARG A 55 -0.73 1.91 5.86
C ARG A 55 -1.73 0.80 6.15
N LEU A 56 -1.19 -0.39 6.45
CA LEU A 56 -1.96 -1.54 6.90
C LEU A 56 -1.64 -1.75 8.38
N ARG A 57 -2.68 -1.98 9.18
CA ARG A 57 -2.54 -2.49 10.54
C ARG A 57 -3.07 -3.93 10.53
N PHE A 58 -2.29 -4.86 11.05
CA PHE A 58 -2.67 -6.26 11.12
C PHE A 58 -3.14 -6.61 12.54
N ARG A 59 -4.16 -7.46 12.64
CA ARG A 59 -4.71 -7.97 13.92
C ARG A 59 -3.68 -8.81 14.69
N VAL A 60 -2.82 -9.50 13.94
CA VAL A 60 -1.74 -10.35 14.47
C VAL A 60 -0.43 -10.02 13.74
N PRO A 61 0.74 -10.26 14.37
CA PRO A 61 2.02 -10.15 13.69
C PRO A 61 2.00 -10.95 12.38
N THR A 62 2.24 -10.27 11.26
CA THR A 62 2.17 -10.85 9.92
C THR A 62 3.55 -10.77 9.28
N SER A 63 4.06 -11.90 8.81
CA SER A 63 5.32 -11.97 8.09
C SER A 63 5.18 -11.49 6.65
N GLY A 64 6.23 -10.84 6.13
CA GLY A 64 6.28 -10.29 4.78
C GLY A 64 7.72 -10.21 4.27
N PRO A 65 7.91 -10.15 2.95
CA PRO A 65 7.54 -8.94 2.19
C PRO A 65 6.10 -8.98 1.67
N ILE A 66 5.39 -7.86 1.80
CA ILE A 66 4.03 -7.68 1.26
C ILE A 66 4.13 -6.73 0.07
N ALA A 67 3.58 -7.13 -1.08
CA ALA A 67 3.53 -6.32 -2.28
C ALA A 67 2.13 -6.39 -2.93
N ILE A 68 1.38 -5.28 -2.90
CA ILE A 68 0.01 -5.22 -3.42
C ILE A 68 -0.24 -3.98 -4.30
N GLY A 69 -1.31 -4.02 -5.09
CA GLY A 69 -1.72 -2.92 -5.97
C GLY A 69 -1.20 -3.04 -7.41
N ALA A 70 -1.60 -2.07 -8.24
CA ALA A 70 -1.32 -2.07 -9.68
C ALA A 70 0.17 -1.88 -10.03
N GLY A 71 0.93 -1.23 -9.14
CA GLY A 71 2.35 -0.96 -9.33
C GLY A 71 3.31 -2.01 -8.73
N ARG A 72 2.78 -3.11 -8.16
CA ARG A 72 3.59 -4.14 -7.48
C ARG A 72 4.67 -4.77 -8.37
N HIS A 73 4.44 -4.80 -9.68
CA HIS A 73 5.36 -5.38 -10.67
C HIS A 73 6.42 -4.40 -11.18
N CYS A 74 6.40 -3.15 -10.73
CA CYS A 74 7.35 -2.12 -11.15
C CYS A 74 7.99 -1.40 -9.95
N GLY A 75 8.12 -2.09 -8.82
CA GLY A 75 8.77 -1.58 -7.61
C GLY A 75 7.93 -0.63 -6.75
N LEU A 76 6.64 -0.45 -7.04
CA LEU A 76 5.70 0.29 -6.19
C LEU A 76 4.88 -0.70 -5.35
N GLY A 77 4.18 -0.23 -4.32
CA GLY A 77 3.26 -1.09 -3.55
C GLY A 77 3.93 -2.16 -2.69
N VAL A 78 5.26 -2.11 -2.54
CA VAL A 78 6.03 -2.88 -1.56
C VAL A 78 5.89 -2.22 -0.20
N PHE A 79 5.59 -3.01 0.82
CA PHE A 79 5.40 -2.54 2.19
C PHE A 79 6.65 -2.78 3.01
N ALA A 80 7.02 -1.77 3.80
CA ALA A 80 8.02 -1.90 4.85
C ALA A 80 7.32 -2.26 6.17
N ALA A 81 7.93 -3.16 6.94
CA ALA A 81 7.51 -3.37 8.32
C ALA A 81 7.73 -2.07 9.10
N TRP A 82 6.72 -1.64 9.83
CA TRP A 82 6.78 -0.44 10.65
C TRP A 82 5.99 -0.66 11.92
N GLN A 83 6.68 -0.53 13.06
CA GLN A 83 6.06 -0.41 14.37
C GLN A 83 6.26 1.03 14.83
N ARG A 84 5.20 1.64 15.36
CA ARG A 84 5.38 2.86 16.16
C ARG A 84 5.79 2.41 17.56
N GLU A 85 6.88 2.97 18.05
CA GLU A 85 7.20 3.02 19.48
C GLU A 85 6.13 3.82 20.23
#